data_AF-A0A921BGN5-F1
#
_entry.id   AF-A0A921BGN5-F1
#
_cell.length_a   1.000
_cell.length_b   1.000
_cell.length_c   1.000
_cell.angle_alpha   90.00
_cell.angle_beta   90.00
_cell.angle_gamma   90.00
#
_symmetry.space_group_name_H-M   'P 1'
#
loop_
_entity.id
_entity.type
_entity.pdbx_description
1 polymer ?
#
loop_
_entity_poly.entity_id
_entity_poly.type
_entity_poly.pdbx_seq_one_letter_code
_entity_poly.pdbx_strand_id
1 'polypeptide(L)'
;MAEHSTSHFPADTWVFPQSNQITDEVMDRTTKKSKPFMVLLLISLTLVSLGIIGFVIRLTSQGLSDYSAWGYYMAAFSFVFMITSSAPLVACAFRFTKSHWRRPLSRVAELFAIIGVFNILLFIPMVITLPSIANPDFVPGAHGELAARRAIWLGSSGVPVGAPGVWNILSLVGLAVTSLGIFGYP
;
A
#
# COMPACT_ATOMS: atom_id res chain seq x y z
N MET A 1 -33.03 -44.02 -10.85
CA MET A 1 -32.10 -44.78 -10.00
C MET A 1 -30.91 -43.88 -9.67
N ALA A 2 -31.04 -43.11 -8.58
CA ALA A 2 -29.98 -42.41 -7.87
C ALA A 2 -30.63 -41.94 -6.56
N GLU A 3 -30.75 -42.88 -5.64
CA GLU A 3 -31.26 -42.65 -4.29
C GLU A 3 -30.20 -41.82 -3.55
N HIS A 4 -30.51 -40.54 -3.36
CA HIS A 4 -29.61 -39.57 -2.76
C HIS A 4 -29.51 -39.86 -1.26
N SER A 5 -28.34 -40.33 -0.82
CA SER A 5 -28.08 -40.75 0.56
C SER A 5 -28.44 -39.65 1.57
N THR A 6 -29.50 -39.87 2.34
CA THR A 6 -29.81 -39.10 3.54
C THR A 6 -28.76 -39.41 4.59
N SER A 7 -27.71 -38.60 4.64
CA SER A 7 -26.67 -38.71 5.64
C SER A 7 -27.21 -38.29 7.01
N HIS A 8 -27.55 -39.26 7.84
CA HIS A 8 -27.83 -39.07 9.26
C HIS A 8 -26.50 -38.78 9.99
N PHE A 9 -26.09 -37.51 9.99
CA PHE A 9 -25.01 -37.04 10.84
C PHE A 9 -25.57 -36.67 12.23
N PRO A 10 -24.91 -37.05 13.33
CA PRO A 10 -25.24 -36.56 14.66
C PRO A 10 -25.17 -35.03 14.70
N ALA A 11 -26.07 -34.40 15.44
CA ALA A 11 -26.26 -32.94 15.50
C ALA A 11 -24.99 -32.12 15.84
N ASP A 12 -23.94 -32.75 16.37
CA ASP A 12 -22.69 -32.10 16.80
C ASP A 12 -21.47 -32.42 15.92
N THR A 13 -21.65 -33.06 14.77
CA THR A 13 -20.53 -33.29 13.84
C THR A 13 -20.43 -32.14 12.83
N TRP A 14 -19.21 -31.60 12.65
CA TRP A 14 -18.96 -30.56 11.64
C TRP A 14 -19.17 -31.19 10.25
N VAL A 15 -20.35 -30.96 9.67
CA VAL A 15 -20.71 -31.43 8.33
C VAL A 15 -20.25 -30.40 7.32
N PHE A 16 -19.61 -30.86 6.24
CA PHE A 16 -19.24 -29.97 5.13
C PHE A 16 -20.50 -29.31 4.56
N PRO A 17 -20.61 -27.97 4.62
CA PRO A 17 -21.76 -27.29 4.09
C PRO A 17 -21.83 -27.49 2.57
N GLN A 18 -23.05 -27.69 2.07
CA GLN A 18 -23.27 -27.87 0.64
C GLN A 18 -22.88 -26.58 -0.11
N SER A 19 -22.39 -26.70 -1.34
CA SER A 19 -21.82 -25.55 -2.09
C SER A 19 -22.80 -24.38 -2.29
N ASN A 20 -24.09 -24.69 -2.46
CA ASN A 20 -25.15 -23.69 -2.51
C ASN A 20 -25.33 -22.94 -1.17
N GLN A 21 -25.31 -23.66 -0.04
CA GLN A 21 -25.44 -23.08 1.30
C GLN A 21 -24.28 -22.13 1.63
N ILE A 22 -23.04 -22.49 1.26
CA ILE A 22 -21.87 -21.60 1.45
C ILE A 22 -22.03 -20.33 0.61
N THR A 23 -22.51 -20.45 -0.63
CA THR A 23 -22.67 -19.31 -1.53
C THR A 23 -23.73 -18.35 -1.00
N ASP A 24 -24.88 -18.87 -0.57
CA ASP A 24 -25.96 -18.07 0.00
C ASP A 24 -25.54 -17.41 1.32
N GLU A 25 -24.81 -18.12 2.19
CA GLU A 25 -24.32 -17.56 3.46
C GLU A 25 -23.27 -16.46 3.23
N VAL A 26 -22.34 -16.64 2.29
CA VAL A 26 -21.35 -15.61 1.94
C VAL A 26 -22.04 -14.41 1.29
N MET A 27 -23.04 -14.64 0.43
CA MET A 27 -23.83 -13.59 -0.20
C MET A 27 -24.58 -12.77 0.85
N ASP A 28 -25.24 -13.43 1.79
CA ASP A 28 -25.98 -12.80 2.88
C ASP A 28 -25.03 -12.00 3.80
N ARG A 29 -23.87 -12.56 4.15
CA ARG A 29 -22.88 -11.89 5.00
C ARG A 29 -22.19 -10.71 4.30
N THR A 30 -22.00 -10.78 2.98
CA THR A 30 -21.41 -9.68 2.18
C THR A 30 -22.42 -8.57 1.92
N THR A 31 -23.69 -8.92 1.72
CA THR A 31 -24.76 -7.96 1.41
C THR A 31 -25.27 -7.24 2.66
N LYS A 32 -25.22 -7.89 3.83
CA LYS A 32 -25.60 -7.28 5.11
C LYS A 32 -24.57 -6.23 5.53
N LYS A 33 -24.89 -4.96 5.26
CA LYS A 33 -24.18 -3.81 5.85
C LYS A 33 -24.42 -3.78 7.35
N SER A 34 -23.44 -4.23 8.13
CA SER A 34 -23.53 -4.14 9.59
C SER A 34 -23.38 -2.68 10.04
N LYS A 35 -24.15 -2.27 11.06
CA LYS A 35 -24.03 -0.94 11.68
C LYS A 35 -22.57 -0.59 12.07
N PRO A 36 -21.79 -1.47 12.74
CA PRO A 36 -20.41 -1.14 13.09
C PRO A 36 -19.51 -0.97 11.86
N PHE A 37 -19.70 -1.77 10.81
CA PHE A 37 -18.96 -1.58 9.55
C PHE A 37 -19.22 -0.19 8.97
N MET A 38 -20.49 0.23 8.93
CA MET A 38 -20.87 1.53 8.38
C MET A 38 -20.32 2.70 9.21
N VAL A 39 -20.30 2.56 10.54
CA VAL A 39 -19.67 3.54 11.45
C VAL A 39 -18.15 3.61 11.22
N LEU A 40 -17.45 2.47 11.16
CA LEU A 40 -16.01 2.45 10.91
C LEU A 40 -15.66 3.03 9.54
N LEU A 41 -16.48 2.73 8.52
CA LEU A 41 -16.34 3.30 7.18
C LEU A 41 -16.48 4.84 7.21
N LEU A 42 -17.51 5.36 7.91
CA LEU A 42 -17.72 6.80 8.04
C LEU A 42 -16.59 7.49 8.80
N ILE A 43 -16.10 6.90 9.89
CA ILE A 43 -14.95 7.43 10.63
C ILE A 43 -13.72 7.47 9.73
N SER A 44 -13.41 6.37 9.03
CA SER A 44 -12.28 6.30 8.10
C SER A 44 -12.39 7.35 6.98
N LEU A 45 -13.56 7.49 6.37
CA LEU A 45 -13.81 8.47 5.31
C LEU A 45 -13.64 9.91 5.83
N THR A 46 -14.10 10.19 7.05
CA THR A 46 -13.97 11.50 7.70
C THR A 46 -12.50 11.83 7.95
N LEU A 47 -11.72 10.89 8.49
CA LEU A 47 -10.28 11.08 8.74
C LEU A 47 -9.51 11.30 7.43
N VAL A 48 -9.81 10.53 6.39
CA VAL A 48 -9.20 10.73 5.05
C VAL A 48 -9.53 12.11 4.50
N SER A 49 -10.79 12.52 4.61
CA SER A 49 -11.24 13.84 4.13
C SER A 49 -10.52 14.98 4.88
N LEU A 50 -10.40 14.88 6.21
CA LEU A 50 -9.63 15.85 7.01
C LEU A 50 -8.15 15.87 6.62
N GLY A 51 -7.54 14.71 6.35
CA GLY A 51 -6.17 14.61 5.86
C GLY A 51 -5.98 15.32 4.51
N ILE A 52 -6.90 15.12 3.56
CA ILE A 52 -6.88 15.80 2.25
C ILE A 52 -7.04 17.31 2.42
N ILE A 53 -7.99 17.76 3.26
CA ILE A 53 -8.20 19.19 3.54
C ILE A 53 -6.93 19.81 4.14
N GLY A 54 -6.31 19.16 5.14
CA GLY A 54 -5.07 19.61 5.76
C GLY A 54 -3.93 19.72 4.74
N PHE A 55 -3.81 18.73 3.84
CA PHE A 55 -2.84 18.74 2.75
C PHE A 55 -3.07 19.90 1.78
N VAL A 56 -4.31 20.17 1.36
CA VAL A 56 -4.64 21.27 0.44
C VAL A 56 -4.42 22.64 1.09
N ILE A 57 -4.82 22.82 2.35
CA ILE A 57 -4.58 24.08 3.09
C ILE A 57 -3.08 24.34 3.17
N ARG A 58 -2.27 23.33 3.51
CA ARG A 58 -0.81 23.44 3.57
C ARG A 58 -0.24 23.87 2.21
N LEU A 59 -0.61 23.18 1.13
CA LEU A 59 -0.14 23.48 -0.23
C LEU A 59 -0.45 24.92 -0.65
N THR A 60 -1.65 25.41 -0.35
CA THR A 60 -2.14 26.72 -0.80
C THR A 60 -1.67 27.89 0.08
N SER A 61 -1.55 27.68 1.40
CA SER A 61 -1.20 28.75 2.34
C SER A 61 0.29 28.88 2.63
N GLN A 62 1.01 27.76 2.70
CA GLN A 62 2.39 27.69 3.19
C GLN A 62 3.39 27.27 2.10
N GLY A 63 2.88 26.77 0.97
CA GLY A 63 3.69 26.40 -0.19
C GLY A 63 4.64 25.22 0.07
N LEU A 64 5.65 25.10 -0.79
CA LEU A 64 6.60 23.99 -0.82
C LEU A 64 8.01 24.39 -0.31
N SER A 65 8.20 25.64 0.13
CA SER A 65 9.52 26.19 0.45
C SER A 65 10.12 25.72 1.77
N ASP A 66 9.28 25.34 2.73
CA ASP A 66 9.72 24.85 4.04
C ASP A 66 9.64 23.32 4.11
N TYR A 67 10.76 22.65 3.82
CA TYR A 67 10.86 21.19 3.82
C TYR A 67 10.64 20.59 5.22
N SER A 68 11.00 21.31 6.29
CA SER A 68 10.99 20.78 7.67
C SER A 68 9.58 20.34 8.06
N ALA A 69 8.61 21.18 7.74
CA ALA A 69 7.23 20.91 8.07
C ALA A 69 6.52 19.91 7.12
N TRP A 70 7.19 19.45 6.05
CA TRP A 70 6.78 18.25 5.30
C TRP A 70 7.23 16.93 5.95
N GLY A 71 8.06 16.97 6.99
CA GLY A 71 8.57 15.78 7.68
C GLY A 71 7.48 14.86 8.23
N TYR A 72 6.38 15.41 8.76
CA TYR A 72 5.23 14.59 9.23
C TYR A 72 4.56 13.83 8.09
N TYR A 73 4.44 14.46 6.92
CA TYR A 73 3.91 13.80 5.73
C TYR A 73 4.83 12.66 5.28
N MET A 74 6.14 12.88 5.28
CA MET A 74 7.14 11.87 4.93
C MET A 74 7.11 10.67 5.88
N ALA A 75 6.94 10.90 7.18
CA ALA A 75 6.81 9.85 8.18
C ALA A 75 5.52 9.03 7.98
N ALA A 76 4.38 9.70 7.78
CA ALA A 76 3.11 9.04 7.51
C ALA A 76 3.16 8.21 6.22
N PHE A 77 3.73 8.77 5.15
CA PHE A 77 3.98 8.03 3.91
C PHE A 77 4.86 6.80 4.18
N SER A 78 5.98 6.94 4.88
CA SER A 78 6.92 5.84 5.14
C SER A 78 6.26 4.71 5.91
N PHE A 79 5.41 5.04 6.88
CA PHE A 79 4.62 4.06 7.62
C PHE A 79 3.64 3.29 6.72
N VAL A 80 2.85 4.01 5.92
CA VAL A 80 1.89 3.39 4.98
C VAL A 80 2.62 2.54 3.95
N PHE A 81 3.70 3.06 3.37
CA PHE A 81 4.52 2.36 2.40
C PHE A 81 5.10 1.06 2.98
N MET A 82 5.64 1.08 4.20
CA MET A 82 6.23 -0.11 4.82
C MET A 82 5.19 -1.21 5.08
N ILE A 83 3.99 -0.84 5.55
CA ILE A 83 2.92 -1.83 5.81
C ILE A 83 2.41 -2.43 4.50
N THR A 84 2.13 -1.58 3.51
CA THR A 84 1.45 -1.99 2.27
C THR A 84 2.40 -2.68 1.29
N SER A 85 3.70 -2.35 1.29
CA SER A 85 4.71 -2.98 0.44
C SER A 85 4.98 -4.45 0.75
N SER A 86 4.61 -4.93 1.93
CA SER A 86 4.70 -6.35 2.29
C SER A 86 3.65 -7.23 1.59
N ALA A 87 2.52 -6.65 1.17
CA ALA A 87 1.38 -7.42 0.68
C ALA A 87 1.63 -8.18 -0.64
N PRO A 88 2.29 -7.60 -1.66
CA PRO A 88 2.68 -8.32 -2.87
C PRO A 88 3.54 -9.56 -2.56
N LEU A 89 4.48 -9.43 -1.62
CA LEU A 89 5.35 -10.53 -1.19
C LEU A 89 4.52 -11.66 -0.56
N VAL A 90 3.59 -11.31 0.33
CA VAL A 90 2.70 -12.28 1.00
C VAL A 90 1.81 -13.01 -0.01
N ALA A 91 1.24 -12.29 -0.98
CA ALA A 91 0.44 -12.89 -2.04
C ALA A 91 1.25 -13.90 -2.88
N CYS A 92 2.48 -13.55 -3.26
CA CYS A 92 3.39 -14.47 -3.95
C CYS A 92 3.79 -15.68 -3.09
N ALA A 93 4.14 -15.47 -1.81
CA ALA A 93 4.58 -16.52 -0.90
C ALA A 93 3.50 -17.60 -0.68
N PHE A 94 2.23 -17.19 -0.54
CA PHE A 94 1.11 -18.14 -0.43
C PHE A 94 0.86 -18.93 -1.72
N ARG A 95 1.16 -18.35 -2.89
CA ARG A 95 1.10 -19.07 -4.16
C ARG A 95 2.19 -20.13 -4.25
N PHE A 96 3.42 -19.78 -3.86
CA PHE A 96 4.58 -20.69 -3.88
C PHE A 96 4.44 -21.86 -2.90
N THR A 97 4.00 -21.60 -1.68
CA THR A 97 3.90 -22.63 -0.63
C THR A 97 2.76 -23.63 -0.84
N LYS A 98 1.84 -23.36 -1.80
CA LYS A 98 0.63 -24.17 -2.06
C LYS A 98 -0.19 -24.45 -0.77
N SER A 99 -0.10 -23.57 0.22
CA SER A 99 -0.78 -23.76 1.50
C SER A 99 -2.29 -23.83 1.33
N HIS A 100 -2.92 -24.82 1.96
CA HIS A 100 -4.38 -25.00 1.90
C HIS A 100 -5.13 -23.83 2.54
N TRP A 101 -4.49 -23.09 3.45
CA TRP A 101 -5.09 -21.96 4.17
C TRP A 101 -4.92 -20.62 3.44
N ARG A 102 -4.35 -20.65 2.23
CA ARG A 102 -4.11 -19.44 1.43
C ARG A 102 -5.37 -18.76 0.93
N ARG A 103 -6.48 -19.49 0.77
CA ARG A 103 -7.70 -18.99 0.10
C ARG A 103 -8.24 -17.69 0.73
N PRO A 104 -8.42 -17.58 2.06
CA PRO A 104 -8.83 -16.33 2.67
C PRO A 104 -7.72 -15.26 2.68
N LEU A 105 -6.47 -15.65 2.95
CA LEU A 105 -5.37 -14.69 3.13
C LEU A 105 -4.86 -14.08 1.81
N SER A 106 -4.89 -14.81 0.70
CA SER A 106 -4.48 -14.32 -0.62
C SER A 106 -5.36 -13.17 -1.08
N ARG A 107 -6.68 -13.24 -0.83
CA ARG A 107 -7.61 -12.16 -1.21
C ARG A 107 -7.37 -10.88 -0.42
N VAL A 108 -7.07 -10.99 0.87
CA VAL A 108 -6.71 -9.81 1.68
C VAL A 108 -5.39 -9.21 1.21
N ALA A 109 -4.38 -10.04 0.92
CA ALA A 109 -3.10 -9.58 0.38
C ALA A 109 -3.25 -8.90 -1.00
N GLU A 110 -4.11 -9.44 -1.87
CA GLU A 110 -4.45 -8.84 -3.16
C GLU A 110 -5.14 -7.48 -3.03
N LEU A 111 -6.07 -7.32 -2.07
CA LEU A 111 -6.69 -6.02 -1.78
C LEU A 111 -5.68 -4.99 -1.27
N PHE A 112 -4.75 -5.41 -0.42
CA PHE A 112 -3.66 -4.54 0.05
C PHE A 112 -2.65 -4.21 -1.05
N ALA A 113 -2.42 -5.11 -2.00
CA ALA A 113 -1.52 -4.86 -3.12
C ALA A 113 -1.95 -3.65 -3.96
N ILE A 114 -3.27 -3.44 -4.15
CA ILE A 114 -3.80 -2.25 -4.84
C ILE A 114 -3.34 -0.94 -4.18
N ILE A 115 -3.18 -0.94 -2.85
CA ILE A 115 -2.68 0.23 -2.10
C ILE A 115 -1.23 0.57 -2.50
N GLY A 116 -0.47 -0.38 -3.05
CA GLY A 116 0.83 -0.13 -3.68
C GLY A 116 0.77 0.92 -4.79
N VAL A 117 -0.32 0.99 -5.55
CA VAL A 117 -0.54 2.04 -6.56
C VAL A 117 -0.80 3.39 -5.89
N PHE A 118 -1.55 3.41 -4.79
CA PHE A 118 -1.81 4.62 -4.01
C PHE A 118 -0.53 5.22 -3.43
N ASN A 119 0.47 4.39 -3.10
CA ASN A 119 1.77 4.89 -2.65
C ASN A 119 2.48 5.74 -3.70
N ILE A 120 2.31 5.48 -5.00
CA ILE A 120 2.86 6.36 -6.05
C ILE A 120 2.25 7.77 -5.93
N LEU A 121 0.94 7.86 -5.71
CA LEU A 121 0.26 9.14 -5.57
C LEU A 121 0.76 9.91 -4.35
N LEU A 122 0.95 9.23 -3.21
CA LEU A 122 1.49 9.82 -1.99
C LEU A 122 2.98 10.17 -2.09
N PHE A 123 3.70 9.57 -3.03
CA PHE A 123 5.12 9.82 -3.21
C PHE A 123 5.39 11.11 -4.00
N ILE A 124 4.48 11.52 -4.89
CA ILE A 124 4.67 12.70 -5.75
C ILE A 124 4.98 13.98 -4.95
N PRO A 125 4.22 14.35 -3.89
CA PRO A 125 4.51 15.57 -3.13
C PRO A 125 5.86 15.50 -2.41
N MET A 126 6.29 14.31 -2.00
CA MET A 126 7.59 14.11 -1.38
C MET A 126 8.72 14.49 -2.34
N VAL A 127 8.67 14.02 -3.59
CA VAL A 127 9.72 14.30 -4.58
C VAL A 127 9.84 15.79 -4.88
N ILE A 128 8.72 16.51 -4.90
CA ILE A 128 8.70 17.95 -5.22
C ILE A 128 9.21 18.78 -4.04
N THR A 129 8.91 18.37 -2.81
CA THR A 129 9.27 19.12 -1.57
C THR A 129 10.71 18.94 -1.13
N LEU A 130 11.37 17.86 -1.57
CA LEU A 130 12.74 17.57 -1.17
C LEU A 130 13.73 18.57 -1.80
N PRO A 131 14.70 19.09 -1.03
CA PRO A 131 15.74 19.95 -1.58
C PRO A 131 16.62 19.17 -2.56
N SER A 132 17.28 19.89 -3.47
CA SER A 132 18.25 19.29 -4.39
C SER A 132 19.39 18.64 -3.61
N ILE A 133 19.91 17.52 -4.14
CA ILE A 133 21.10 16.85 -3.59
C ILE A 133 22.36 17.66 -3.88
N ALA A 134 22.36 18.55 -4.86
CA ALA A 134 23.52 19.38 -5.17
C ALA A 134 23.97 20.15 -3.91
N ASN A 135 25.26 20.06 -3.61
CA ASN A 135 25.85 20.83 -2.53
C ASN A 135 26.05 22.28 -3.03
N PRO A 136 25.33 23.28 -2.48
CA PRO A 136 25.46 24.66 -2.95
C PRO A 136 26.83 25.27 -2.63
N ASP A 137 27.53 24.72 -1.64
CA ASP A 137 28.85 25.20 -1.22
C ASP A 137 30.00 24.52 -1.99
N PHE A 138 29.69 23.59 -2.91
CA PHE A 138 30.70 22.83 -3.65
C PHE A 138 31.52 23.70 -4.61
N VAL A 139 32.82 23.79 -4.35
CA VAL A 139 33.80 24.39 -5.26
C VAL A 139 34.60 23.30 -5.99
N PRO A 140 34.62 23.28 -7.34
CA PRO A 140 35.43 22.31 -8.09
C PRO A 140 36.92 22.38 -7.70
N GLY A 141 37.46 21.28 -7.17
CA GLY A 141 38.87 21.19 -6.76
C GLY A 141 39.12 21.42 -5.25
N ALA A 142 38.10 21.73 -4.45
CA ALA A 142 38.22 21.76 -3.00
C ALA A 142 38.33 20.33 -2.44
N HIS A 143 39.41 20.04 -1.71
CA HIS A 143 39.59 18.73 -1.08
C HIS A 143 38.64 18.57 0.12
N GLY A 144 37.78 17.55 0.08
CA GLY A 144 36.91 17.16 1.19
C GLY A 144 35.43 17.52 1.01
N GLU A 145 35.08 18.31 0.00
CA GLU A 145 33.68 18.63 -0.29
C GLU A 145 33.10 17.73 -1.38
N LEU A 146 31.95 17.14 -1.10
CA LEU A 146 31.23 16.32 -2.06
C LEU A 146 30.35 17.23 -2.93
N ALA A 147 30.30 16.95 -4.23
CA ALA A 147 29.37 17.60 -5.17
C ALA A 147 27.89 17.36 -4.81
N ALA A 148 27.63 16.31 -4.02
CA ALA A 148 26.32 15.90 -3.55
C ALA A 148 26.28 15.87 -2.01
N ARG A 149 25.19 16.38 -1.43
CA ARG A 149 24.88 16.25 0.01
C ARG A 149 24.68 14.78 0.37
N ARG A 150 25.04 14.42 1.60
CA ARG A 150 24.74 13.10 2.18
C ARG A 150 23.26 13.05 2.57
N ALA A 151 22.41 12.61 1.64
CA ALA A 151 20.98 12.42 1.89
C ALA A 151 20.62 10.93 1.87
N ILE A 152 19.83 10.51 2.85
CA ILE A 152 19.28 9.15 2.98
C ILE A 152 18.08 8.96 2.04
N TRP A 153 17.47 10.07 1.61
CA TRP A 153 16.26 10.13 0.80
C TRP A 153 16.51 10.91 -0.50
N LEU A 154 15.67 10.65 -1.50
CA LEU A 154 15.76 11.15 -2.86
C LEU A 154 16.04 12.66 -2.95
N GLY A 155 16.78 13.09 -3.97
CA GLY A 155 16.87 14.49 -4.37
C GLY A 155 15.83 14.78 -5.43
N SER A 156 15.19 15.95 -5.36
CA SER A 156 14.24 16.39 -6.40
C SER A 156 14.90 16.66 -7.75
N SER A 157 16.17 17.07 -7.76
CA SER A 157 16.94 17.43 -8.96
C SER A 157 18.44 17.18 -8.79
N GLY A 158 19.14 16.92 -9.91
CA GLY A 158 20.61 16.75 -9.94
C GLY A 158 21.13 15.38 -9.50
N VAL A 159 20.28 14.35 -9.51
CA VAL A 159 20.65 13.00 -9.09
C VAL A 159 21.41 12.28 -10.22
N PRO A 160 22.69 11.86 -10.01
CA PRO A 160 23.42 11.08 -11.00
C PRO A 160 22.75 9.73 -11.28
N VAL A 161 22.83 9.26 -12.53
CA VAL A 161 22.37 7.92 -12.90
C VAL A 161 23.19 6.89 -12.13
N GLY A 162 22.53 6.16 -11.22
CA GLY A 162 23.18 5.21 -10.29
C GLY A 162 23.04 5.57 -8.82
N ALA A 163 22.59 6.78 -8.47
CA ALA A 163 22.33 7.15 -7.08
C ALA A 163 21.08 6.42 -6.53
N PRO A 164 20.99 6.20 -5.19
CA PRO A 164 19.86 5.50 -4.56
C PRO A 164 18.47 6.05 -4.91
N GLY A 165 18.37 7.35 -5.21
CA GLY A 165 17.11 7.99 -5.58
C GLY A 165 16.43 7.37 -6.80
N VAL A 166 17.18 7.13 -7.89
CA VAL A 166 16.62 6.53 -9.10
C VAL A 166 16.07 5.12 -8.81
N TRP A 167 16.80 4.35 -8.00
CA TRP A 167 16.39 3.02 -7.59
C TRP A 167 15.13 3.03 -6.72
N ASN A 168 14.95 4.02 -5.84
CA ASN A 168 13.74 4.15 -5.03
C ASN A 168 12.49 4.40 -5.88
N ILE A 169 12.58 5.29 -6.88
CA ILE A 169 11.47 5.54 -7.81
C ILE A 169 11.14 4.28 -8.59
N LEU A 170 12.18 3.62 -9.14
CA LEU A 170 12.02 2.41 -9.93
C LEU A 170 11.46 1.25 -9.09
N SER A 171 11.83 1.17 -7.81
CA SER A 171 11.32 0.19 -6.86
C SER A 171 9.85 0.44 -6.54
N LEU A 172 9.45 1.70 -6.32
CA LEU A 172 8.06 2.08 -6.07
C LEU A 172 7.17 1.78 -7.28
N VAL A 173 7.64 2.14 -8.48
CA VAL A 173 6.94 1.86 -9.75
C VAL A 173 6.87 0.36 -10.00
N GLY A 174 7.98 -0.36 -9.85
CA GLY A 174 8.04 -1.81 -10.02
C GLY A 174 7.12 -2.55 -9.04
N LEU A 175 7.05 -2.07 -7.79
CA LEU A 175 6.16 -2.63 -6.77
C LEU A 175 4.69 -2.38 -7.12
N ALA A 176 4.33 -1.19 -7.59
CA ALA A 176 2.96 -0.91 -8.06
C ALA A 176 2.58 -1.74 -9.30
N VAL A 177 3.49 -1.94 -10.26
CA VAL A 177 3.26 -2.80 -11.43
C VAL A 177 3.07 -4.25 -10.99
N THR A 178 3.91 -4.74 -10.07
CA THR A 178 3.80 -6.10 -9.52
C THR A 178 2.48 -6.28 -8.78
N SER A 179 2.05 -5.30 -8.00
CA SER A 179 0.75 -5.28 -7.33
C SER A 179 -0.42 -5.42 -8.30
N LEU A 180 -0.40 -4.68 -9.42
CA LEU A 180 -1.41 -4.80 -10.47
C LEU A 180 -1.41 -6.18 -11.11
N GLY A 181 -0.22 -6.75 -11.35
CA GLY A 181 -0.09 -8.11 -11.88
C GLY A 181 -0.66 -9.19 -10.95
N ILE A 182 -0.56 -9.01 -9.64
CA ILE A 182 -1.08 -9.95 -8.64
C ILE A 182 -2.61 -9.95 -8.59
N PHE A 183 -3.24 -8.77 -8.73
CA PHE A 183 -4.69 -8.59 -8.65
C PHE A 183 -5.46 -9.30 -9.79
N GLY A 184 -4.84 -9.51 -10.95
CA GLY A 184 -5.49 -10.09 -12.13
C GLY A 184 -5.47 -11.62 -12.24
N TYR A 185 -4.76 -12.33 -11.36
CA TYR A 185 -4.61 -13.80 -11.45
C TYR A 185 -5.45 -14.51 -10.37
N PRO A 186 -6.42 -15.38 -10.76
CA PRO A 186 -7.26 -16.12 -9.82
C PRO A 186 -6.54 -17.21 -9.02
#